data_AF-A0A9N8GV59-F1
#
_entry.id   AF-A0A9N8GV59-F1
#
_cell.length_a   1.000
_cell.length_b   1.000
_cell.length_c   1.000
_cell.angle_alpha   90.00
_cell.angle_beta   90.00
_cell.angle_gamma   90.00
#
_symmetry.space_group_name_H-M   'P 1'
#
loop_
_entity.id
_entity.type
_entity.pdbx_description
1 polymer ?
#
loop_
_entity_poly.entity_id
_entity_poly.type
_entity_poly.pdbx_seq_one_letter_code
_entity_poly.pdbx_strand_id
1 'polypeptide(L)' 'MTPLVEKQIPEQAKELNISEEEVVKNIMLGGTVDGEFTTVQDIADTAIFLAGFKTNALTGQKILVSHGWGM' A
#
# COMPACT_ATOMS: atom_id res chain seq x y z
N MET A 1 -9.49 -1.27 6.02
CA MET A 1 -8.84 -0.03 5.54
C MET A 1 -8.36 0.75 6.74
N THR A 2 -7.41 1.68 6.56
CA THR A 2 -6.96 2.53 7.68
C THR A 2 -7.91 3.74 7.81
N PRO A 3 -8.04 4.34 9.01
CA PRO A 3 -8.85 5.54 9.20
C PRO A 3 -8.42 6.74 8.34
N LEU A 4 -7.17 6.75 7.85
CA LEU A 4 -6.68 7.76 6.92
C LEU A 4 -7.27 7.57 5.53
N VAL A 5 -7.23 6.33 5.00
CA VAL A 5 -7.77 6.00 3.67
C VAL A 5 -9.27 6.27 3.61
N GLU A 6 -10.01 5.89 4.66
CA GLU A 6 -11.46 6.14 4.77
C GLU A 6 -11.83 7.62 4.71
N LYS A 7 -10.96 8.51 5.19
CA LYS A 7 -11.16 9.97 5.09
C LYS A 7 -10.73 10.53 3.73
N GLN A 8 -9.67 9.98 3.14
CA GLN A 8 -9.10 10.48 1.88
C GLN A 8 -9.98 10.17 0.66
N ILE A 9 -10.66 9.02 0.63
CA ILE A 9 -11.54 8.64 -0.49
C ILE A 9 -12.57 9.73 -0.82
N PRO A 10 -13.44 10.17 0.12
CA PRO A 10 -14.46 11.17 -0.18
C PRO A 10 -13.86 12.57 -0.47
N GLU A 11 -12.75 12.93 0.18
CA GLU A 11 -12.06 14.20 -0.04
C GLU A 11 -11.50 14.28 -1.47
N GLN A 12 -10.82 13.24 -1.93
CA GLN A 12 -10.26 13.17 -3.28
C GLN A 12 -11.34 13.03 -4.35
N ALA A 13 -12.41 12.28 -4.08
CA ALA A 13 -13.55 12.15 -4.99
C ALA A 13 -14.16 13.52 -5.29
N LYS A 14 -14.31 14.35 -4.24
CA LYS A 14 -14.81 15.72 -4.36
C LYS A 14 -13.84 16.65 -5.08
N GLU A 15 -12.54 16.57 -4.78
CA GLU A 15 -11.51 17.41 -5.39
C GLU A 15 -11.34 17.12 -6.89
N LEU A 16 -11.35 15.84 -7.26
CA LEU A 16 -11.14 15.37 -8.63
C LEU A 16 -12.44 15.25 -9.43
N ASN A 17 -13.60 15.46 -8.79
CA ASN A 17 -14.93 15.35 -9.37
C ASN A 17 -15.18 13.98 -10.05
N ILE A 18 -14.80 12.91 -9.35
CA ILE A 18 -14.98 11.50 -9.75
C ILE A 18 -15.67 10.71 -8.62
N SER A 19 -16.09 9.47 -8.89
CA SER A 19 -16.69 8.62 -7.84
C SER A 19 -15.63 8.11 -6.86
N GLU A 20 -16.07 7.74 -5.65
CA GLU A 20 -15.21 7.09 -4.65
C GLU A 20 -14.62 5.77 -5.16
N GLU A 21 -15.40 5.00 -5.91
CA GLU A 21 -14.93 3.77 -6.57
C GLU A 21 -13.81 4.06 -7.58
N GLU A 22 -13.93 5.16 -8.32
CA GLU A 22 -12.94 5.59 -9.29
C GLU A 22 -11.67 6.11 -8.61
N VAL A 23 -11.78 6.78 -7.46
CA VAL A 23 -10.63 7.13 -6.61
C VAL A 23 -9.90 5.87 -6.16
N VAL A 24 -10.62 4.88 -5.62
CA VAL A 24 -10.01 3.64 -5.14
C VAL A 24 -9.28 2.93 -6.28
N LYS A 25 -9.97 2.71 -7.40
CA LYS A 25 -9.42 1.94 -8.52
C LYS A 25 -8.28 2.67 -9.25
N ASN A 26 -8.48 3.94 -9.59
CA ASN A 26 -7.58 4.64 -10.52
C ASN A 26 -6.53 5.49 -9.82
N ILE A 27 -6.79 5.96 -8.58
CA ILE A 27 -5.87 6.83 -7.84
C ILE A 27 -5.13 6.05 -6.76
N MET A 28 -5.86 5.36 -5.87
CA MET A 28 -5.24 4.66 -4.74
C MET A 28 -4.59 3.34 -5.15
N LEU A 29 -5.18 2.61 -6.10
CA LEU A 29 -4.71 1.30 -6.54
C LEU A 29 -4.17 1.31 -7.97
N GLY A 30 -4.18 2.46 -8.64
CA GLY A 30 -3.83 2.56 -10.07
C GLY A 30 -2.39 2.15 -10.39
N GLY A 31 -1.48 2.20 -9.41
CA GLY A 31 -0.10 1.73 -9.57
C GLY A 31 0.11 0.25 -9.20
N THR A 32 -0.89 -0.41 -8.61
CA THR A 32 -0.82 -1.84 -8.27
C THR A 32 -1.10 -2.69 -9.50
N VAL A 33 -0.53 -3.89 -9.56
CA VAL A 33 -0.74 -4.81 -10.69
C VAL A 33 -1.99 -5.68 -10.53
N ASP A 34 -2.49 -5.80 -9.30
CA ASP A 34 -3.60 -6.70 -8.93
C ASP A 34 -4.83 -5.96 -8.36
N GLY A 35 -4.72 -4.66 -8.07
CA GLY A 35 -5.83 -3.88 -7.52
C GLY A 35 -6.09 -4.17 -6.04
N GLU A 36 -5.07 -4.56 -5.27
CA GLU A 36 -5.21 -4.82 -3.84
C GLU A 36 -4.50 -3.78 -2.96
N PHE A 37 -5.10 -3.50 -1.81
CA PHE A 37 -4.44 -2.69 -0.78
C PHE A 37 -3.48 -3.55 0.03
N THR A 38 -2.25 -3.07 0.19
CA THR A 38 -1.36 -3.58 1.22
C THR A 38 -2.03 -3.49 2.59
N THR A 39 -2.09 -4.59 3.31
CA THR A 39 -2.71 -4.67 4.63
C THR A 39 -1.69 -4.43 5.75
N VAL A 40 -2.19 -4.18 6.96
CA VAL A 40 -1.33 -4.10 8.16
C VAL A 40 -0.62 -5.45 8.42
N GLN A 41 -1.27 -6.56 8.07
CA GLN A 41 -0.72 -7.89 8.26
C GLN A 41 0.47 -8.14 7.33
N ASP A 42 0.41 -7.71 6.07
CA ASP A 42 1.53 -7.84 5.12
C ASP A 42 2.79 -7.13 5.62
N ILE A 43 2.61 -5.94 6.21
CA ILE A 43 3.71 -5.18 6.83
C ILE A 43 4.23 -5.87 8.09
N ALA A 44 3.34 -6.37 8.94
CA ALA A 44 3.72 -7.08 10.16
C ALA A 44 4.53 -8.35 9.85
N ASP A 45 4.08 -9.16 8.89
CA ASP A 45 4.76 -10.39 8.49
C ASP A 45 6.11 -10.08 7.83
N THR A 46 6.19 -9.03 7.02
CA THR A 46 7.46 -8.56 6.45
C THR A 46 8.44 -8.13 7.55
N ALA A 47 7.96 -7.38 8.55
CA ALA A 47 8.79 -6.95 9.66
C ALA A 47 9.30 -8.13 10.51
N ILE A 48 8.43 -9.12 10.79
CA ILE A 48 8.82 -10.34 11.50
C ILE A 48 9.84 -11.14 10.68
N PHE A 49 9.63 -11.29 9.37
CA PHE A 49 10.58 -11.94 8.48
C PHE A 49 11.97 -11.29 8.55
N LEU A 50 12.02 -9.95 8.49
CA LEU A 50 13.28 -9.20 8.55
C LEU A 50 13.95 -9.31 9.92
N ALA A 51 13.19 -9.19 11.01
CA ALA A 51 13.71 -9.33 12.36
C ALA A 51 14.23 -10.76 12.65
N GLY A 52 13.61 -11.77 12.04
CA GLY A 52 14.02 -13.17 12.16
C GLY A 52 15.18 -13.59 11.25
N PHE A 53 15.66 -12.70 10.37
CA PHE A 53 16.70 -13.03 9.41
C PHE A 53 18.06 -13.18 10.13
N LYS A 54 18.71 -14.34 9.99
CA LYS A 54 19.84 -14.76 10.84
C LYS A 54 21.16 -14.01 10.61
N THR A 55 21.24 -13.18 9.57
CA THR A 55 22.47 -12.47 9.19
C THR A 55 22.16 -11.03 8.81
N ASN A 56 23.19 -10.20 8.67
CA ASN A 56 23.03 -8.80 8.28
C ASN A 56 23.01 -8.59 6.75
N ALA A 57 22.85 -9.65 5.95
CA ALA A 57 22.96 -9.54 4.49
C ALA A 57 21.92 -8.59 3.86
N LEU A 58 20.78 -8.36 4.53
CA LEU A 58 19.72 -7.46 4.09
C LEU A 58 19.89 -6.02 4.59
N THR A 59 20.97 -5.70 5.31
CA THR A 59 21.20 -4.33 5.81
C THR A 59 21.36 -3.32 4.67
N GLY A 60 20.82 -2.12 4.84
CA GLY A 60 20.86 -1.04 3.84
C GLY A 60 19.91 -1.21 2.65
N GLN A 61 19.09 -2.26 2.63
CA GLN A 61 18.10 -2.47 1.58
C GLN A 61 16.78 -1.74 1.88
N LYS A 62 16.08 -1.35 0.81
CA LYS A 62 14.65 -1.01 0.87
C LYS A 62 13.84 -2.23 0.44
N ILE A 63 12.69 -2.46 1.06
CA ILE A 63 11.73 -3.49 0.67
C ILE A 63 10.40 -2.81 0.38
N LEU A 64 9.88 -3.04 -0.82
CA LEU A 64 8.59 -2.52 -1.26
C LEU A 64 7.53 -3.60 -1.06
N VAL A 65 6.50 -3.28 -0.28
CA VAL A 65 5.31 -4.12 -0.04
C VAL A 65 4.12 -3.38 -0.63
N SER A 66 4.01 -3.40 -1.95
CA SER A 66 3.21 -2.41 -2.68
C SER A 66 2.38 -2.99 -3.81
N HIS A 67 2.20 -4.32 -3.87
CA HIS A 67 1.45 -4.97 -4.96
C HIS A 67 1.96 -4.56 -6.36
N GLY A 68 3.28 -4.47 -6.52
CA GLY A 68 3.93 -4.13 -7.78
C GLY A 68 4.05 -2.63 -8.07
N TRP A 69 3.52 -1.75 -7.22
CA TRP A 69 3.70 -0.31 -7.40
C TRP A 69 5.13 0.11 -7.07
N GLY A 70 5.85 0.65 -8.06
CA GLY A 70 7.20 1.18 -7.90
C GLY A 70 8.31 0.15 -8.13
N MET A 71 7.97 -0.94 -8.83
CA MET A 71 8.92 -1.89 -9.43
C MET A 71 9.70 -1.25 -10.58
#